data_AF-A0A452GM87-F1
#
_entry.id   AF-A0A452GM87-F1
#
_cell.length_a   1.000
_cell.length_b   1.000
_cell.length_c   1.000
_cell.angle_alpha   90.00
_cell.angle_beta   90.00
_cell.angle_gamma   90.00
#
_symmetry.space_group_name_H-M   'P 1'
#
loop_
_entity.id
_entity.type
_entity.pdbx_description
1 polymer ?
#
loop_
_entity_poly.entity_id
_entity_poly.type
_entity_poly.pdbx_seq_one_letter_code
_entity_poly.pdbx_strand_id
1 'polypeptide(L)'
;GICFSLQELLGPTWKNFTAILFTHADKVKEAGLNGDEYLHIASDTLLNLLSSIQQRYIFVDNQANTLQEERKTILRKIMEFIRQNSYQVLLTSLAK
;
A
#
# COMPACT_ATOMS: atom_id res chain seq x y z
N GLY A 1 10.46 21.61 13.86
CA GLY A 1 9.13 21.37 13.30
C GLY A 1 8.50 20.21 14.03
N ILE A 2 7.21 20.29 14.35
CA ILE A 2 6.49 19.17 15.01
C ILE A 2 6.22 18.12 13.93
N CYS A 3 6.71 16.89 14.13
CA CYS A 3 6.43 15.75 13.25
C CYS A 3 5.28 14.96 13.88
N PHE A 4 4.10 15.01 13.27
CA PHE A 4 2.97 14.20 13.68
C PHE A 4 3.06 12.81 13.06
N SER A 5 2.72 11.79 13.84
CA SER A 5 2.46 10.45 13.34
C SER A 5 1.17 10.43 12.49
N LEU A 6 1.06 9.46 11.57
CA LEU A 6 -0.15 9.29 10.76
C LEU A 6 -1.40 9.11 11.62
N GLN A 7 -1.30 8.45 12.77
CA GLN A 7 -2.41 8.26 13.68
C GLN A 7 -2.90 9.56 14.33
N GLU A 8 -1.98 10.46 14.68
CA GLU A 8 -2.33 11.78 15.23
C GLU A 8 -3.05 12.64 14.19
N LEU A 9 -2.60 12.58 12.92
CA LEU A 9 -3.14 13.38 11.84
C LEU A 9 -4.47 12.85 11.27
N LEU A 10 -4.55 11.53 11.10
CA LEU A 10 -5.62 10.87 10.35
C LEU A 10 -6.61 10.10 11.26
N GLY A 11 -6.39 10.12 12.57
CA GLY A 11 -7.20 9.40 13.53
C GLY A 11 -6.93 7.89 13.55
N PRO A 12 -7.54 7.14 14.49
CA PRO A 12 -7.19 5.74 14.76
C PRO A 12 -7.52 4.77 13.62
N THR A 13 -8.42 5.14 12.70
CA THR A 13 -8.90 4.27 11.62
C THR A 13 -8.09 4.39 10.33
N TRP A 14 -7.05 5.24 10.28
CA TRP A 14 -6.26 5.52 9.07
C TRP A 14 -5.75 4.26 8.36
N LYS A 15 -5.42 3.22 9.13
CA LYS A 15 -4.95 1.94 8.60
C LYS A 15 -5.98 1.23 7.74
N ASN A 16 -7.27 1.45 7.99
CA ASN A 16 -8.39 0.91 7.19
C ASN A 16 -8.54 1.60 5.83
N PHE A 17 -7.77 2.66 5.55
CA PHE A 17 -7.79 3.38 4.27
C PHE A 17 -6.41 3.44 3.59
N THR A 18 -5.43 2.69 4.10
CA THR A 18 -4.05 2.74 3.61
C THR A 18 -3.67 1.47 2.87
N ALA A 19 -2.92 1.64 1.78
CA ALA A 19 -2.22 0.58 1.08
C ALA A 19 -0.74 0.97 0.89
N ILE A 20 0.15 -0.02 0.85
CA ILE A 20 1.58 0.22 0.57
C ILE A 20 1.85 0.05 -0.93
N LEU A 21 2.52 1.04 -1.51
CA LEU A 21 3.04 0.97 -2.86
C LEU A 21 4.53 0.63 -2.81
N PHE A 22 4.88 -0.60 -3.19
CA PHE A 22 6.27 -1.00 -3.38
C PHE A 22 6.73 -0.50 -4.75
N THR A 23 7.58 0.52 -4.73
CA THR A 23 8.28 0.98 -5.93
C THR A 23 9.46 0.06 -6.24
N HIS A 24 9.97 0.15 -7.46
CA HIS A 24 11.12 -0.63 -7.92
C HIS A 24 10.91 -2.15 -7.89
N ALA A 25 9.72 -2.62 -8.30
CA ALA A 25 9.45 -4.05 -8.42
C ALA A 25 10.37 -4.77 -9.42
N ASP A 26 11.02 -4.02 -10.32
CA ASP A 26 12.13 -4.50 -11.16
C ASP A 26 13.26 -5.09 -10.32
N LYS A 27 13.60 -4.51 -9.16
CA LYS A 27 14.65 -5.04 -8.28
C LYS A 27 14.29 -6.37 -7.63
N VAL A 28 13.01 -6.57 -7.34
CA VAL A 28 12.51 -7.86 -6.84
C VAL A 28 12.68 -8.94 -7.93
N LYS A 29 12.32 -8.60 -9.18
CA LYS A 29 12.49 -9.50 -10.33
C LYS A 29 13.97 -9.78 -10.66
N GLU A 30 14.84 -8.77 -10.59
CA GLU A 30 16.30 -8.92 -10.79
C GLU A 30 16.91 -9.90 -9.78
N ALA A 31 16.38 -9.94 -8.55
CA ALA A 31 16.77 -10.90 -7.52
C ALA A 31 16.18 -12.32 -7.76
N GLY A 32 15.44 -12.53 -8.86
CA GLY A 32 14.80 -13.80 -9.18
C GLY A 32 13.55 -14.10 -8.37
N LEU A 33 12.97 -13.10 -7.70
CA LEU A 33 11.79 -13.22 -6.86
C LEU A 33 10.57 -12.60 -7.54
N ASN A 34 9.39 -13.09 -7.17
CA ASN A 34 8.13 -12.36 -7.34
C ASN A 34 7.74 -11.63 -6.04
N GLY A 35 6.68 -10.83 -6.09
CA GLY A 35 6.25 -10.03 -4.94
C GLY A 35 5.87 -10.84 -3.71
N ASP A 36 5.23 -12.00 -3.88
CA ASP A 36 4.80 -12.84 -2.76
C ASP A 36 5.98 -13.61 -2.14
N GLU A 37 6.96 -13.98 -2.96
CA GLU A 37 8.24 -14.56 -2.50
C GLU A 37 9.08 -13.53 -1.73
N TYR A 38 9.12 -12.27 -2.20
CA TYR A 38 9.77 -11.19 -1.46
C TYR A 38 9.14 -10.99 -0.08
N LEU A 39 7.81 -11.04 0.01
CA LEU A 39 7.13 -10.91 1.31
C LEU A 39 7.42 -12.08 2.25
N HIS A 40 7.64 -13.30 1.75
CA HIS A 40 8.01 -14.43 2.61
C HIS A 40 9.35 -14.25 3.32
N ILE A 41 10.27 -13.49 2.72
CA ILE A 41 11.61 -13.23 3.29
C ILE A 41 11.74 -11.82 3.89
N ALA A 42 10.64 -11.06 3.93
CA ALA A 42 10.64 -9.72 4.48
C ALA A 42 10.81 -9.71 6.01
N SER A 43 11.23 -8.57 6.55
CA SER A 43 11.36 -8.42 8.00
C SER A 43 10.00 -8.47 8.70
N ASP A 44 10.00 -8.94 9.95
CA ASP A 44 8.81 -8.96 10.81
C ASP A 44 8.17 -7.57 10.93
N THR A 45 8.97 -6.51 10.93
CA THR A 45 8.47 -5.13 10.94
C THR A 45 7.58 -4.83 9.75
N LEU A 46 8.01 -5.21 8.54
CA LEU A 46 7.22 -4.99 7.32
C LEU A 46 5.97 -5.87 7.31
N LEU A 47 6.10 -7.14 7.72
CA LEU A 47 4.97 -8.07 7.80
C LEU A 47 3.90 -7.62 8.80
N ASN A 48 4.32 -7.14 9.97
CA ASN A 48 3.42 -6.58 10.97
C ASN A 48 2.71 -5.30 10.47
N LEU A 49 3.44 -4.45 9.74
CA LEU A 49 2.85 -3.27 9.11
C LEU A 49 1.77 -3.66 8.09
N LEU A 50 2.08 -4.59 7.18
CA LEU A 50 1.16 -5.10 6.16
C LEU A 50 -0.08 -5.75 6.79
N SER A 51 0.12 -6.56 7.85
CA SER A 51 -0.98 -7.14 8.61
C SER A 51 -1.89 -6.07 9.21
N SER A 52 -1.31 -4.99 9.74
CA SER A 52 -2.08 -3.90 10.33
C SER A 52 -2.91 -3.09 9.33
N ILE A 53 -2.64 -3.22 8.03
CA ILE A 53 -3.38 -2.56 6.94
C ILE A 53 -4.14 -3.55 6.04
N GLN A 54 -4.44 -4.75 6.56
CA GLN A 54 -5.22 -5.80 5.88
C GLN A 54 -4.55 -6.32 4.61
N GLN A 55 -3.22 -6.43 4.61
CA GLN A 55 -2.41 -6.95 3.49
C GLN A 55 -2.65 -6.19 2.18
N ARG A 56 -2.97 -4.89 2.26
CA ARG A 56 -3.17 -4.06 1.06
C ARG A 56 -1.85 -3.51 0.55
N TYR A 57 -1.38 -4.10 -0.53
CA TYR A 57 -0.17 -3.66 -1.22
C TYR A 57 -0.25 -3.79 -2.74
N ILE A 58 0.60 -3.00 -3.41
CA ILE A 58 0.78 -3.00 -4.85
C ILE A 58 2.28 -2.95 -5.14
N PHE A 59 2.77 -3.85 -5.98
CA PHE A 59 4.11 -3.75 -6.56
C PHE A 59 4.00 -3.01 -7.89
N VAL A 60 4.83 -1.98 -8.07
CA VAL A 60 4.92 -1.21 -9.31
C VAL A 60 6.33 -1.31 -9.86
N ASP A 61 6.40 -1.72 -11.12
CA ASP A 61 7.62 -1.72 -11.91
C ASP A 61 7.75 -0.34 -12.56
N ASN A 62 8.87 0.34 -12.35
CA ASN A 62 9.04 1.74 -12.78
C ASN A 62 9.61 1.84 -14.21
N GLN A 63 9.59 0.76 -14.98
CA GLN A 63 10.06 0.80 -16.37
C GLN A 63 9.08 1.57 -17.27
N ALA A 64 9.62 2.46 -18.10
CA ALA A 64 8.85 3.46 -18.86
C ALA A 64 7.82 2.87 -19.86
N ASN A 65 7.96 1.58 -20.22
CA ASN A 65 7.22 0.96 -21.33
C ASN A 65 5.96 0.20 -20.89
N THR A 66 5.76 -0.02 -19.59
CA THR A 66 4.64 -0.82 -19.03
C THR A 66 3.51 0.04 -18.43
N LEU A 67 3.64 1.37 -18.54
CA LEU A 67 2.83 2.35 -17.82
C LEU A 67 1.30 2.20 -17.98
N GLN A 68 0.80 1.81 -19.14
CA GLN A 68 -0.67 1.76 -19.37
C GLN A 68 -1.35 0.57 -18.69
N GLU A 69 -0.79 -0.64 -18.83
CA GLU A 69 -1.36 -1.85 -18.22
C GLU A 69 -1.14 -1.87 -16.70
N GLU A 70 -0.03 -1.29 -16.23
CA GLU A 70 0.20 -1.05 -14.82
C GLU A 70 -0.81 -0.07 -14.24
N ARG A 71 -1.11 1.04 -14.92
CA ARG A 71 -2.14 1.98 -14.48
C ARG A 71 -3.50 1.30 -14.32
N LYS A 72 -3.92 0.47 -15.29
CA LYS A 72 -5.18 -0.30 -15.17
C LYS A 72 -5.14 -1.24 -13.97
N THR A 73 -4.03 -1.92 -13.74
CA THR A 73 -3.85 -2.84 -12.61
C THR A 73 -3.90 -2.10 -11.27
N ILE A 74 -3.22 -0.96 -11.16
CA ILE A 74 -3.24 -0.10 -9.97
C ILE A 74 -4.65 0.39 -9.69
N LEU A 75 -5.35 0.92 -10.70
CA LEU A 75 -6.73 1.39 -10.56
C LEU A 75 -7.67 0.27 -10.11
N ARG A 76 -7.56 -0.92 -10.71
CA ARG A 76 -8.35 -2.10 -10.29
C ARG A 76 -8.10 -2.44 -8.82
N LYS A 77 -6.84 -2.50 -8.38
CA LYS A 77 -6.51 -2.75 -6.97
C LYS A 77 -7.05 -1.66 -6.03
N ILE A 78 -6.96 -0.39 -6.43
CA ILE A 78 -7.55 0.72 -5.66
C ILE A 78 -9.06 0.53 -5.52
N MET A 79 -9.77 0.16 -6.60
CA MET A 79 -11.21 -0.13 -6.54
C MET A 79 -11.53 -1.32 -5.61
N GLU A 80 -10.70 -2.36 -5.62
CA GLU A 80 -10.82 -3.49 -4.69
C GLU A 80 -10.66 -3.03 -3.23
N PHE A 81 -9.67 -2.18 -2.94
CA PHE A 81 -9.46 -1.62 -1.61
C PHE A 81 -10.61 -0.72 -1.16
N ILE A 82 -11.17 0.08 -2.08
CA ILE A 82 -12.36 0.90 -1.82
C ILE A 82 -13.56 0.03 -1.42
N ARG A 83 -13.74 -1.10 -2.12
CA ARG A 83 -14.79 -2.07 -1.79
C ARG A 83 -14.54 -2.71 -0.42
N GLN A 84 -13.30 -3.06 -0.10
CA GLN A 84 -12.93 -3.67 1.19
C GLN A 84 -13.20 -2.74 2.37
N ASN A 85 -13.04 -1.42 2.22
CA ASN A 85 -13.39 -0.45 3.26
C ASN A 85 -14.87 -0.03 3.22
N SER A 86 -15.72 -0.79 2.52
CA SER A 86 -17.17 -0.55 2.39
C SER A 86 -17.51 0.84 1.85
N TYR A 87 -16.69 1.37 0.93
CA TYR A 87 -16.88 2.69 0.31
C TYR A 87 -16.93 3.87 1.31
N GLN A 88 -16.43 3.66 2.53
CA GLN A 88 -16.32 4.73 3.52
C GLN A 88 -15.22 5.72 3.10
N VAL A 89 -15.27 6.92 3.69
CA VAL A 89 -14.23 7.94 3.54
C VAL A 89 -13.54 8.13 4.88
N LEU A 90 -12.23 8.40 4.85
CA LEU A 90 -11.47 8.72 6.04
C LEU A 90 -11.93 10.07 6.62
N LEU A 91 -12.45 10.06 7.84
CA LEU A 91 -12.78 11.28 8.59
C LEU A 91 -11.57 11.65 9.46
N THR A 92 -10.99 12.83 9.23
CA THR A 92 -9.82 13.29 9.97
C THR A 92 -10.21 13.98 11.28
N SER A 93 -9.34 13.87 12.28
CA SER A 93 -9.53 14.50 13.60
C SER A 93 -9.47 16.03 13.55
N LEU A 94 -8.93 16.61 12.47
CA LEU A 94 -8.81 18.05 12.22
C LEU A 94 -10.08 18.68 11.61
N ALA A 95 -11.09 17.89 11.26
CA ALA A 95 -12.34 18.39 10.67
C ALA A 95 -13.40 18.83 11.70
N LYS A 96 -12.97 19.30 12.89
CA LYS A 96 -13.85 19.90 13.90
C LYS A 96 -13.71 21.41 13.95
#